data_AF-A0A916H8M3-F1
#
_entry.id   AF-A0A916H8M3-F1
#
_cell.length_a   1.000
_cell.length_b   1.000
_cell.length_c   1.000
_cell.angle_alpha   90.00
_cell.angle_beta   90.00
_cell.angle_gamma   90.00
#
_symmetry.space_group_name_H-M   'P 1'
#
loop_
_entity.id
_entity.type
_entity.pdbx_description
1 polymer ?
#
loop_
_entity_poly.entity_id
_entity_poly.type
_entity_poly.pdbx_seq_one_letter_code
_entity_poly.pdbx_strand_id
1 'polypeptide(L)'
;MSARQVTERLVGVLTLDGEAFDSIAADDLATGDALAVVFGAAALAGIGALSSDGALGFLAAALEVCLRFGLWVALAAGALVALGRADRFAPLFRTLGFATSPAALGLFVGLPWLGGVIVALQWILGVLVAWRAVERGAGLGLPEAAAFCGASLFGAFWLATRITSLFA
;
A
#
# COMPACT_ATOMS: atom_id res chain seq x y z
N MET A 1 -0.96 -21.44 -3.53
CA MET A 1 0.30 -21.04 -4.21
C MET A 1 1.49 -21.50 -3.36
N SER A 2 2.67 -21.75 -3.94
CA SER A 2 3.87 -22.04 -3.12
C SER A 2 4.46 -20.74 -2.57
N ALA A 3 5.01 -20.76 -1.35
CA ALA A 3 5.56 -19.55 -0.70
C ALA A 3 6.61 -18.83 -1.57
N ARG A 4 7.38 -19.59 -2.34
CA ARG A 4 8.40 -19.07 -3.26
C ARG A 4 7.83 -18.14 -4.33
N GLN A 5 6.67 -18.49 -4.90
CA GLN A 5 6.02 -17.70 -5.94
C GLN A 5 5.47 -16.38 -5.40
N VAL A 6 5.00 -16.36 -4.15
CA VAL A 6 4.59 -15.12 -3.46
C VAL A 6 5.80 -14.23 -3.22
N THR A 7 6.93 -14.79 -2.81
CA THR A 7 8.18 -14.04 -2.60
C THR A 7 8.71 -13.43 -3.89
N GLU A 8 8.75 -14.19 -4.99
CA GLU A 8 9.18 -13.69 -6.31
C GLU A 8 8.31 -12.52 -6.77
N ARG A 9 6.98 -12.63 -6.59
CA ARG A 9 6.02 -11.55 -6.88
C ARG A 9 6.24 -10.32 -5.98
N LEU A 10 6.46 -10.53 -4.67
CA LEU A 10 6.74 -9.44 -3.73
C LEU A 10 8.03 -8.69 -4.09
N VAL A 11 9.09 -9.42 -4.41
CA VAL A 11 10.36 -8.80 -4.82
C VAL A 11 10.16 -8.02 -6.12
N GLY A 12 9.48 -8.61 -7.11
CA GLY A 12 9.15 -7.92 -8.36
C GLY A 12 8.35 -6.62 -8.14
N VAL A 13 7.36 -6.65 -7.25
CA VAL A 13 6.57 -5.46 -6.88
C VAL A 13 7.43 -4.38 -6.22
N LEU A 14 8.33 -4.77 -5.30
CA LEU A 14 9.25 -3.84 -4.62
C LEU A 14 10.33 -3.28 -5.56
N THR A 15 10.76 -4.05 -6.56
CA THR A 15 11.69 -3.60 -7.60
C THR A 15 11.01 -2.84 -8.73
N LEU A 16 9.70 -2.58 -8.63
CA LEU A 16 8.91 -1.96 -9.69
C LEU A 16 9.07 -2.71 -11.03
N ASP A 17 9.06 -4.04 -10.99
CA ASP A 17 9.06 -4.88 -12.17
C ASP A 17 7.64 -4.93 -12.75
N GLY A 18 7.53 -4.60 -14.03
CA GLY A 18 6.27 -4.54 -14.74
C GLY A 18 5.59 -5.89 -14.90
N GLU A 19 6.39 -6.91 -15.21
CA GLU A 19 5.90 -8.26 -15.48
C GLU A 19 5.31 -8.89 -14.22
N ALA A 20 5.87 -8.56 -13.05
CA ALA A 20 5.32 -8.97 -11.76
C ALA A 20 3.89 -8.45 -11.53
N PHE A 21 3.63 -7.16 -11.80
CA PHE A 21 2.28 -6.59 -11.65
C PHE A 21 1.28 -7.21 -12.63
N ASP A 22 1.68 -7.41 -13.88
CA ASP A 22 0.81 -7.99 -14.91
C ASP A 22 0.48 -9.46 -14.57
N SER A 23 1.45 -10.21 -14.04
CA SER A 23 1.25 -11.59 -13.56
C SER A 23 0.28 -11.69 -12.38
N ILE A 24 0.28 -10.71 -11.48
CA ILE A 24 -0.63 -10.63 -10.32
C ILE A 24 -2.03 -10.22 -10.78
N ALA A 25 -2.11 -9.27 -11.71
CA ALA A 25 -3.36 -8.80 -12.28
C ALA A 25 -4.12 -9.92 -13.02
N ALA A 26 -3.38 -10.76 -13.77
CA ALA A 26 -3.93 -11.86 -14.55
C ALA A 26 -4.28 -13.13 -13.74
N ASP A 27 -3.80 -13.24 -12.49
CA ASP A 27 -4.01 -14.42 -11.66
C ASP A 27 -5.21 -14.24 -10.71
N ASP A 28 -6.31 -14.93 -11.01
CA ASP A 28 -7.54 -14.81 -10.24
C ASP A 28 -7.43 -15.35 -8.81
N LEU A 29 -6.53 -16.30 -8.57
CA LEU A 29 -6.29 -16.90 -7.26
C LEU A 29 -5.46 -15.99 -6.35
N ALA A 30 -4.79 -14.97 -6.90
CA ALA A 30 -3.93 -14.05 -6.15
C ALA A 30 -4.71 -13.11 -5.20
N THR A 31 -6.04 -13.09 -5.27
CA THR A 31 -6.89 -12.25 -4.40
C THR A 31 -6.74 -12.61 -2.91
N GLY A 32 -6.64 -13.90 -2.59
CA GLY A 32 -6.40 -14.37 -1.23
C GLY A 32 -5.00 -14.02 -0.73
N ASP A 33 -3.99 -14.16 -1.61
CA ASP A 33 -2.60 -13.83 -1.31
C ASP A 33 -2.42 -12.32 -1.09
N ALA A 34 -3.09 -11.49 -1.88
CA ALA A 34 -3.09 -10.04 -1.73
C ALA A 34 -3.60 -9.60 -0.36
N LEU A 35 -4.69 -10.21 0.12
CA LEU A 35 -5.19 -9.97 1.48
C LEU A 35 -4.20 -10.46 2.54
N ALA A 36 -3.58 -11.62 2.34
CA ALA A 36 -2.57 -12.13 3.27
C ALA A 36 -1.37 -11.17 3.38
N VAL A 37 -0.95 -10.56 2.27
CA VAL A 37 0.11 -9.52 2.27
C VAL A 37 -0.33 -8.30 3.06
N VAL A 38 -1.56 -7.81 2.86
CA VAL A 38 -2.09 -6.64 3.60
C VAL A 38 -2.12 -6.91 5.11
N PHE A 39 -2.72 -8.03 5.53
CA PHE A 39 -2.80 -8.38 6.95
C PHE A 39 -1.43 -8.69 7.56
N GLY A 40 -0.54 -9.33 6.80
CA GLY A 40 0.84 -9.57 7.23
C GLY A 40 1.62 -8.28 7.42
N ALA A 41 1.50 -7.34 6.47
CA ALA A 41 2.13 -6.03 6.57
C ALA A 41 1.56 -5.21 7.74
N ALA A 42 0.25 -5.25 7.96
CA ALA A 42 -0.41 -4.61 9.09
C ALA A 42 0.07 -5.17 10.44
N ALA A 43 0.17 -6.50 10.55
CA ALA A 43 0.68 -7.15 11.75
C ALA A 43 2.15 -6.78 12.03
N LEU A 44 3.00 -6.78 11.01
CA LEU A 44 4.41 -6.42 11.13
C LEU A 44 4.60 -4.94 11.50
N ALA A 45 3.83 -4.04 10.89
CA ALA A 45 3.82 -2.63 11.26
C ALA A 45 3.36 -2.43 12.72
N GLY A 46 2.31 -3.15 13.13
CA GLY A 46 1.86 -3.16 14.52
C GLY A 46 2.94 -3.62 15.50
N ILE A 47 3.67 -4.72 15.18
CA ILE A 47 4.75 -5.22 16.03
C ILE A 47 5.86 -4.18 16.19
N GLY A 48 6.21 -3.46 15.13
CA GLY A 48 7.20 -2.38 15.22
C GLY A 48 6.77 -1.27 16.18
N ALA A 49 5.50 -0.87 16.12
CA ALA A 49 4.91 0.14 17.00
C ALA A 49 4.72 -0.33 18.46
N LEU A 50 4.74 -1.65 18.71
CA LEU A 50 4.62 -2.20 20.06
C LEU A 50 5.78 -1.76 20.97
N SER A 51 6.98 -1.62 20.39
CA SER A 51 8.18 -1.22 21.12
C SER A 51 8.24 0.26 21.48
N SER A 52 7.55 1.14 20.73
CA SER A 52 7.51 2.59 20.97
C SER A 52 6.29 3.01 21.80
N ASP A 53 5.11 2.51 21.43
CA ASP A 53 3.81 3.06 21.88
C ASP A 53 2.90 1.99 22.54
N GLY A 54 3.45 0.78 22.76
CA GLY A 54 2.74 -0.32 23.43
C GLY A 54 1.55 -0.87 22.64
N ALA A 55 0.59 -1.49 23.35
CA ALA A 55 -0.54 -2.18 22.72
C ALA A 55 -1.47 -1.24 21.92
N LEU A 56 -1.58 0.02 22.32
CA LEU A 56 -2.33 1.04 21.57
C LEU A 56 -1.62 1.40 20.27
N GLY A 57 -0.29 1.50 20.29
CA GLY A 57 0.54 1.68 19.09
C GLY A 57 0.38 0.55 18.09
N PHE A 58 0.39 -0.69 18.58
CA PHE A 58 0.14 -1.87 17.73
C PHE A 58 -1.19 -1.76 16.99
N LEU A 59 -2.28 -1.48 17.72
CA LEU A 59 -3.62 -1.43 17.13
C LEU A 59 -3.75 -0.25 16.17
N ALA A 60 -3.20 0.91 16.53
CA ALA A 60 -3.21 2.10 15.69
C ALA A 60 -2.47 1.87 14.36
N ALA A 61 -1.25 1.33 14.41
CA ALA A 61 -0.44 1.07 13.21
C ALA A 61 -1.05 -0.02 12.31
N ALA A 62 -1.56 -1.11 12.90
CA ALA A 62 -2.24 -2.15 12.14
C ALA A 62 -3.51 -1.62 11.45
N LEU A 63 -4.31 -0.82 12.18
CA LEU A 63 -5.53 -0.22 11.65
C LEU A 63 -5.22 0.82 10.57
N GLU A 64 -4.17 1.63 10.75
CA GLU A 64 -3.71 2.60 9.76
C GLU A 64 -3.39 1.92 8.41
N VAL A 65 -2.66 0.81 8.42
CA VAL A 65 -2.33 0.06 7.19
C VAL A 65 -3.61 -0.42 6.48
N CYS A 66 -4.56 -1.00 7.22
CA CYS A 66 -5.82 -1.49 6.67
C CYS A 66 -6.70 -0.34 6.14
N LEU A 67 -6.83 0.76 6.89
CA LEU A 67 -7.62 1.93 6.49
C LEU A 67 -7.00 2.61 5.27
N ARG A 68 -5.68 2.76 5.24
CA ARG A 68 -4.97 3.29 4.08
C ARG A 68 -5.20 2.43 2.85
N PHE A 69 -5.07 1.11 2.97
CA PHE A 69 -5.37 0.19 1.87
C PHE A 69 -6.81 0.33 1.39
N GLY A 70 -7.79 0.28 2.30
CA GLY A 70 -9.21 0.42 1.97
C GLY A 70 -9.55 1.75 1.30
N LEU A 71 -8.96 2.86 1.78
CA LEU A 71 -9.10 4.18 1.18
C LEU A 71 -8.55 4.20 -0.26
N TRP A 72 -7.37 3.64 -0.48
CA TRP A 72 -6.75 3.58 -1.81
C TRP A 72 -7.58 2.73 -2.78
N VAL A 73 -8.07 1.57 -2.33
CA VAL A 73 -8.97 0.72 -3.13
C VAL A 73 -10.25 1.47 -3.46
N ALA A 74 -10.88 2.14 -2.50
CA ALA A 74 -12.13 2.88 -2.72
C ALA A 74 -11.96 4.04 -3.70
N LEU A 75 -10.90 4.82 -3.55
CA LEU A 75 -10.57 5.92 -4.47
C LEU A 75 -10.31 5.39 -5.89
N ALA A 76 -9.53 4.32 -6.02
CA ALA A 76 -9.21 3.73 -7.31
C ALA A 76 -10.43 3.09 -7.97
N ALA A 77 -11.29 2.44 -7.18
CA ALA A 77 -12.57 1.91 -7.65
C ALA A 77 -13.49 3.02 -8.16
N GLY A 78 -13.57 4.15 -7.42
CA GLY A 78 -14.33 5.32 -7.85
C GLY A 78 -13.84 5.88 -9.18
N ALA A 79 -12.52 5.96 -9.36
CA ALA A 79 -11.91 6.38 -10.62
C ALA A 79 -12.23 5.41 -11.77
N LEU A 80 -12.15 4.09 -11.53
CA LEU A 80 -12.51 3.08 -12.52
C LEU A 80 -13.97 3.17 -12.96
N VAL A 81 -14.89 3.37 -12.01
CA VAL A 81 -16.33 3.54 -12.31
C VAL A 81 -16.57 4.80 -13.14
N ALA A 82 -15.94 5.92 -12.79
CA ALA A 82 -16.04 7.17 -13.54
C ALA A 82 -15.52 7.05 -14.99
N LEU A 83 -14.54 6.17 -15.21
CA LEU A 83 -13.95 5.90 -16.52
C LEU A 83 -14.63 4.74 -17.29
N GLY A 84 -15.69 4.15 -16.73
CA GLY A 84 -16.40 3.02 -17.35
C GLY A 84 -15.61 1.72 -17.40
N ARG A 85 -14.59 1.55 -16.54
CA ARG A 85 -13.67 0.39 -16.49
C ARG A 85 -13.84 -0.44 -15.21
N ALA A 86 -15.08 -0.62 -14.77
CA ALA A 86 -15.38 -1.38 -13.54
C ALA A 86 -14.91 -2.85 -13.60
N ASP A 87 -14.75 -3.40 -14.80
CA ASP A 87 -14.17 -4.73 -15.06
C ASP A 87 -12.73 -4.87 -14.55
N ARG A 88 -11.99 -3.77 -14.42
CA ARG A 88 -10.60 -3.73 -13.95
C ARG A 88 -10.45 -3.65 -12.42
N PHE A 89 -11.56 -3.68 -11.68
CA PHE A 89 -11.51 -3.61 -10.22
C PHE A 89 -10.77 -4.82 -9.59
N ALA A 90 -11.05 -6.04 -10.04
CA ALA A 90 -10.43 -7.23 -9.45
C ALA A 90 -8.90 -7.31 -9.68
N PRO A 91 -8.37 -7.07 -10.90
CA PRO A 91 -6.94 -6.92 -11.13
C PRO A 91 -6.29 -5.84 -10.25
N LEU A 92 -6.93 -4.67 -10.16
CA LEU A 92 -6.44 -3.54 -9.36
C LEU A 92 -6.38 -3.87 -7.86
N PHE A 93 -7.41 -4.52 -7.32
CA PHE A 93 -7.42 -4.90 -5.91
C PHE A 93 -6.24 -5.80 -5.55
N ARG A 94 -5.91 -6.76 -6.43
CA ARG A 94 -4.78 -7.69 -6.25
C ARG A 94 -3.45 -6.94 -6.29
N THR A 95 -3.23 -6.10 -7.30
CA THR A 95 -1.98 -5.35 -7.43
C THR A 95 -1.80 -4.35 -6.29
N LEU A 96 -2.86 -3.67 -5.86
CA LEU A 96 -2.83 -2.77 -4.70
C LEU A 96 -2.58 -3.53 -3.39
N GLY A 97 -3.10 -4.74 -3.23
CA GLY A 97 -2.84 -5.56 -2.05
C GLY A 97 -1.36 -5.89 -1.93
N PHE A 98 -0.71 -6.33 -3.01
CA PHE A 98 0.74 -6.52 -3.04
C PHE A 98 1.52 -5.21 -2.87
N ALA A 99 0.95 -4.07 -3.30
CA ALA A 99 1.55 -2.75 -3.12
C ALA A 99 1.63 -2.28 -1.67
N THR A 100 0.92 -2.92 -0.73
CA THR A 100 1.08 -2.66 0.71
C THR A 100 2.33 -3.29 1.31
N SER A 101 3.09 -4.10 0.55
CA SER A 101 4.32 -4.75 1.02
C SER A 101 5.36 -3.82 1.67
N PRO A 102 5.58 -2.54 1.26
CA PRO A 102 6.49 -1.64 1.96
C PRO A 102 6.07 -1.36 3.40
N ALA A 103 4.78 -1.48 3.74
CA ALA A 103 4.31 -1.30 5.11
C ALA A 103 4.88 -2.35 6.08
N ALA A 104 5.31 -3.52 5.58
CA ALA A 104 5.99 -4.54 6.39
C ALA A 104 7.32 -4.04 6.97
N LEU A 105 7.96 -3.04 6.36
CA LEU A 105 9.15 -2.37 6.91
C LEU A 105 8.86 -1.68 8.25
N GLY A 106 7.58 -1.47 8.58
CA GLY A 106 7.11 -0.88 9.83
C GLY A 106 7.60 -1.64 11.06
N LEU A 107 7.92 -2.92 10.90
CA LEU A 107 8.57 -3.74 11.92
C LEU A 107 9.84 -3.08 12.52
N PHE A 108 10.60 -2.35 11.70
CA PHE A 108 11.87 -1.75 12.08
C PHE A 108 11.76 -0.30 12.58
N VAL A 109 10.55 0.26 12.67
CA VAL A 109 10.35 1.65 13.11
C VAL A 109 10.75 1.86 14.56
N GLY A 110 10.67 0.83 15.40
CA GLY A 110 11.08 0.87 16.80
C GLY A 110 12.57 1.12 17.06
N LEU A 111 13.43 1.11 16.03
CA LEU A 111 14.86 1.42 16.20
C LEU A 111 15.08 2.94 16.28
N PRO A 112 15.66 3.47 17.38
CA PRO A 112 15.70 4.92 17.65
C PRO A 112 16.51 5.75 16.64
N TRP A 113 17.48 5.16 15.95
CA TRP A 113 18.30 5.83 14.92
C TRP A 113 17.86 5.51 13.48
N LEU A 114 16.98 4.53 13.30
CA LEU A 114 16.53 4.04 11.99
C LEU A 114 15.07 4.39 11.70
N GLY A 115 14.25 4.64 12.72
CA GLY A 115 12.81 4.85 12.57
C GLY A 115 12.45 5.93 11.55
N GLY A 116 13.12 7.09 11.60
CA GLY A 116 12.89 8.17 10.64
C GLY A 116 13.23 7.79 9.19
N VAL A 117 14.32 7.04 8.98
CA VAL A 117 14.73 6.56 7.65
C VAL A 117 13.76 5.51 7.13
N ILE A 118 13.32 4.59 8.00
CA ILE A 118 12.34 3.55 7.66
C ILE A 118 11.01 4.18 7.26
N VAL A 119 10.51 5.16 8.03
CA VAL A 119 9.28 5.87 7.70
C VAL A 119 9.41 6.58 6.35
N ALA A 120 10.52 7.29 6.12
CA ALA A 120 10.75 7.94 4.82
C ALA A 120 10.78 6.93 3.67
N LEU A 121 11.42 5.77 3.86
CA LEU A 121 11.49 4.70 2.88
C LEU A 121 10.12 4.07 2.61
N GLN A 122 9.32 3.83 3.66
CA GLN A 122 7.94 3.36 3.55
C GLN A 122 7.07 4.31 2.74
N TRP A 123 7.25 5.62 2.95
CA TRP A 123 6.56 6.65 2.19
C TRP A 123 6.94 6.64 0.71
N ILE A 124 8.24 6.70 0.41
CA ILE A 124 8.74 6.73 -0.96
C ILE A 124 8.35 5.46 -1.71
N LEU A 125 8.64 4.29 -1.14
CA LEU A 125 8.28 3.01 -1.77
C LEU A 125 6.77 2.82 -1.86
N GLY A 126 6.02 3.16 -0.81
CA GLY A 126 4.56 3.05 -0.81
C GLY A 126 3.93 3.83 -1.96
N VAL A 127 4.38 5.06 -2.21
CA VAL A 127 3.90 5.89 -3.31
C VAL A 127 4.30 5.31 -4.67
N LEU A 128 5.56 4.92 -4.86
CA LEU A 128 6.05 4.40 -6.13
C LEU A 128 5.37 3.08 -6.53
N VAL A 129 5.22 2.18 -5.55
CA VAL A 129 4.61 0.88 -5.77
C VAL A 129 3.11 1.03 -6.00
N ALA A 130 2.43 1.89 -5.24
CA ALA A 130 1.01 2.13 -5.43
C ALA A 130 0.71 2.84 -6.76
N TRP A 131 1.57 3.76 -7.21
CA TRP A 131 1.51 4.33 -8.56
C TRP A 131 1.53 3.23 -9.61
N ARG A 132 2.55 2.37 -9.59
CA ARG A 132 2.71 1.27 -10.56
C ARG A 132 1.55 0.29 -10.51
N ALA A 133 1.04 -0.01 -9.31
CA ALA A 133 -0.09 -0.90 -9.10
C ALA A 133 -1.38 -0.34 -9.72
N VAL A 134 -1.61 0.98 -9.61
CA VAL A 134 -2.75 1.66 -10.25
C VAL A 134 -2.58 1.72 -11.76
N GLU A 135 -1.41 2.13 -12.27
CA GLU A 135 -1.12 2.18 -13.71
C GLU A 135 -1.41 0.82 -14.39
N ARG A 136 -0.82 -0.26 -13.85
CA ARG A 136 -0.92 -1.60 -14.44
C ARG A 136 -2.23 -2.31 -14.11
N GLY A 137 -2.70 -2.20 -12.86
CA GLY A 137 -3.92 -2.87 -12.40
C GLY A 137 -5.18 -2.25 -12.99
N ALA A 138 -5.26 -0.92 -13.07
CA ALA A 138 -6.39 -0.22 -13.68
C ALA A 138 -6.26 -0.11 -15.22
N GLY A 139 -5.04 -0.23 -15.75
CA GLY A 139 -4.76 0.06 -17.17
C GLY A 139 -4.94 1.54 -17.51
N LEU A 140 -4.59 2.43 -16.56
CA LEU A 140 -4.67 3.88 -16.70
C LEU A 140 -3.40 4.44 -17.33
N GLY A 141 -3.52 5.56 -18.03
CA GLY A 141 -2.38 6.28 -18.56
C GLY A 141 -1.54 6.91 -17.44
N LEU A 142 -0.25 7.13 -17.74
CA LEU A 142 0.70 7.83 -16.88
C LEU A 142 0.17 9.13 -16.23
N PRO A 143 -0.59 10.03 -16.90
CA PRO A 143 -1.08 11.25 -16.25
C PRO A 143 -2.20 11.03 -15.22
N GLU A 144 -3.02 9.99 -15.37
CA GLU A 144 -4.14 9.71 -14.46
C GLU A 144 -3.64 9.04 -13.17
N ALA A 145 -2.69 8.10 -13.30
CA ALA A 145 -1.99 7.51 -12.16
C ALA A 145 -1.21 8.57 -11.36
N ALA A 146 -0.61 9.54 -12.06
CA ALA A 146 0.06 10.69 -11.45
C ALA A 146 -0.88 11.58 -10.64
N ALA A 147 -2.05 11.90 -11.21
CA ALA A 147 -3.07 12.70 -10.55
C ALA A 147 -3.60 12.00 -9.28
N PHE A 148 -3.76 10.67 -9.34
CA PHE A 148 -4.20 9.87 -8.20
C PHE A 148 -3.18 9.84 -7.05
N CYS A 149 -1.90 9.63 -7.37
CA CYS A 149 -0.82 9.66 -6.40
C CYS A 149 -0.60 11.08 -5.86
N GLY A 150 -0.73 12.11 -6.69
CA GLY A 150 -0.67 13.52 -6.28
C GLY A 150 -1.81 13.90 -5.33
N ALA A 151 -3.04 13.48 -5.61
CA ALA A 151 -4.20 13.74 -4.76
C ALA A 151 -4.12 13.04 -3.40
N SER A 152 -3.58 11.82 -3.35
CA SER A 152 -3.39 11.06 -2.10
C SER A 152 -2.23 11.59 -1.26
N LEU A 153 -1.12 12.00 -1.87
CA LEU A 153 -0.02 12.72 -1.20
C LEU A 153 -0.51 14.04 -0.59
N PHE A 154 -1.30 14.80 -1.36
CA PHE A 154 -1.90 16.04 -0.87
C PHE A 154 -2.88 15.79 0.27
N GLY A 155 -3.74 14.77 0.16
CA GLY A 155 -4.70 14.39 1.19
C GLY A 155 -4.04 13.96 2.50
N ALA A 156 -2.97 13.17 2.43
CA ALA A 156 -2.26 12.72 3.63
C ALA A 156 -1.44 13.85 4.29
N PHE A 157 -0.82 14.72 3.49
CA PHE A 157 -0.17 15.94 3.99
C PHE A 157 -1.19 16.91 4.64
N TRP A 158 -2.36 17.07 4.02
CA TRP A 158 -3.44 17.89 4.56
C TRP A 158 -4.00 17.34 5.88
N LEU A 159 -4.16 16.02 6.00
CA LEU A 159 -4.61 15.38 7.23
C LEU A 159 -3.56 15.51 8.35
N ALA A 160 -2.27 15.34 8.04
CA ALA A 160 -1.18 15.49 9.00
C ALA A 160 -1.11 16.92 9.55
N THR A 161 -1.25 17.94 8.68
CA THR A 161 -1.26 19.34 9.11
C THR A 161 -2.50 19.71 9.93
N ARG A 162 -3.68 19.16 9.60
CA ARG A 162 -4.92 19.33 10.39
C ARG A 162 -4.85 18.70 11.79
N ILE A 163 -4.30 17.49 11.91
CA ILE A 163 -4.15 16.81 13.21
C ILE A 163 -3.21 17.61 14.11
N THR A 164 -2.11 18.10 13.56
CA THR A 164 -1.14 18.91 14.32
C THR A 164 -1.75 20.23 14.82
N SER A 165 -2.67 20.83 14.05
CA SER A 165 -3.38 22.06 14.44
C SER A 165 -4.48 21.87 15.49
N LEU A 166 -4.89 20.63 15.80
CA LEU A 166 -5.89 20.34 16.84
C LEU A 166 -5.27 20.19 18.23
N PHE A 167 -3.93 20.09 18.31
CA PHE A 167 -3.17 19.94 19.57
C PHE A 167 -2.23 21.14 19.84
N ALA A 168 -2.35 22.23 19.07
CA ALA A 168 -1.65 23.50 19.25
C ALA A 168 -2.65 24.60 19.65
#